data_AF-A0A918PLL5-F1
#
_entry.id   AF-A0A918PLL5-F1
#
_cell.length_a   1.000
_cell.length_b   1.000
_cell.length_c   1.000
_cell.angle_alpha   90.00
_cell.angle_beta   90.00
_cell.angle_gamma   90.00
#
_symmetry.space_group_name_H-M   'P 1'
#
loop_
_entity.id
_entity.type
_entity.pdbx_description
1 polymer ?
#
loop_
_entity_poly.entity_id
_entity_poly.type
_entity_poly.pdbx_seq_one_letter_code
_entity_poly.pdbx_strand_id
1 'polypeptide(L)'
;MATLPNPLPRLAADPSGRSLGLALPLGRLIDATAEGPWHEPLLWHGAYDAAPGAWTALGSPAARVGLLPVLVQTGDCQDALDKWGLRPALMSYPGDHDAEEVLAEFWEGEEIAEWDTAGDVLAPFGPDWPGPAPAGTLTADPAVRAAEVADSLLADGSLPTHGSYLEEMRLALVPARRSADIPAAIGWTGPLNHENDVARLGAVLRSWEDRFGIRVVALTPDQLVVSVAAPPTTTSDAEALAAEHFAFCPDNITQGEHDTLRTYAAEEVLGQRMWSFWWD
;
A
#
# COMPACT_ATOMS: atom_id res chain seq x y z
N MET A 1 -15.32 6.73 -17.54
CA MET A 1 -14.19 6.00 -16.95
C MET A 1 -13.51 5.20 -18.06
N ALA A 2 -12.31 5.59 -18.51
CA ALA A 2 -11.55 4.76 -19.45
C ALA A 2 -10.84 3.68 -18.62
N THR A 3 -11.51 2.57 -18.37
CA THR A 3 -10.89 1.40 -17.76
C THR A 3 -9.75 0.95 -18.66
N LEU A 4 -8.54 0.75 -18.09
CA LEU A 4 -7.52 0.07 -18.86
C LEU A 4 -8.07 -1.32 -19.22
N PRO A 5 -7.80 -1.82 -20.44
CA PRO A 5 -8.11 -3.20 -20.73
C PRO A 5 -7.38 -4.09 -19.72
N ASN A 6 -8.13 -4.85 -18.92
CA ASN A 6 -7.56 -5.80 -18.00
C ASN A 6 -6.84 -6.90 -18.81
N PRO A 7 -5.51 -7.07 -18.68
CA PRO A 7 -4.78 -8.08 -19.42
C PRO A 7 -4.87 -9.47 -18.78
N LEU A 8 -5.31 -9.58 -17.52
CA LEU A 8 -5.35 -10.85 -16.77
C LEU A 8 -6.20 -11.95 -17.40
N PRO A 9 -7.37 -11.68 -18.04
CA PRO A 9 -8.14 -12.72 -18.73
C PRO A 9 -7.34 -13.51 -19.77
N ARG A 10 -6.29 -12.92 -20.36
CA ARG A 10 -5.42 -13.63 -21.32
C ARG A 10 -4.58 -14.72 -20.66
N LEU A 11 -4.29 -14.59 -19.37
CA LEU A 11 -3.55 -15.60 -18.60
C LEU A 11 -4.36 -16.88 -18.38
N ALA A 12 -5.69 -16.85 -18.49
CA ALA A 12 -6.50 -18.06 -18.42
C ALA A 12 -6.24 -18.98 -19.64
N ALA A 13 -6.01 -18.40 -20.82
CA ALA A 13 -5.70 -19.15 -22.04
C ALA A 13 -4.19 -19.40 -22.21
N ASP A 14 -3.34 -18.56 -21.62
CA ASP A 14 -1.88 -18.69 -21.63
C ASP A 14 -1.31 -18.39 -20.23
N PRO A 15 -1.33 -19.38 -19.32
CA PRO A 15 -0.86 -19.21 -17.93
C PRO A 15 0.61 -18.79 -17.81
N SER A 16 1.40 -19.02 -18.85
CA SER A 16 2.82 -18.60 -18.88
C SER A 16 3.00 -17.10 -19.16
N GLY A 17 1.94 -16.40 -19.60
CA GLY A 17 1.96 -14.98 -19.92
C GLY A 17 2.76 -14.62 -21.17
N ARG A 18 3.16 -15.59 -22.01
CA ARG A 18 3.99 -15.35 -23.21
C ARG A 18 3.31 -14.46 -24.23
N SER A 19 1.99 -14.55 -24.37
CA SER A 19 1.16 -13.68 -25.21
C SER A 19 1.17 -12.21 -24.76
N LEU A 20 1.53 -11.96 -23.50
CA LEU A 20 1.78 -10.64 -22.93
C LEU A 20 3.27 -10.27 -22.90
N GLY A 21 4.15 -11.12 -23.45
CA GLY A 21 5.60 -10.94 -23.37
C GLY A 21 6.19 -11.19 -21.98
N LEU A 22 5.47 -11.93 -21.13
CA LEU A 22 5.89 -12.32 -19.79
C LEU A 22 6.38 -13.77 -19.76
N ALA A 23 7.10 -14.10 -18.70
CA ALA A 23 7.51 -15.47 -18.37
C ALA A 23 7.07 -15.75 -16.93
N LEU A 24 5.76 -15.90 -16.73
CA LEU A 24 5.19 -16.09 -15.41
C LEU A 24 5.51 -17.50 -14.89
N PRO A 25 5.89 -17.64 -13.60
CA PRO A 25 5.94 -18.94 -12.95
C PRO A 25 4.52 -19.52 -12.80
N LEU A 26 4.42 -20.73 -12.24
CA LEU A 26 3.12 -21.27 -11.84
C LEU A 26 2.44 -20.29 -10.89
N GLY A 27 1.13 -20.11 -11.06
CA GLY A 27 0.34 -19.18 -10.29
C GLY A 27 -1.15 -19.32 -10.60
N ARG A 28 -1.96 -18.48 -9.97
CA ARG A 28 -3.43 -18.52 -10.05
C ARG A 28 -3.97 -17.12 -10.28
N LEU A 29 -5.08 -17.06 -11.02
CA LEU A 29 -5.92 -15.87 -11.15
C LEU A 29 -6.94 -15.85 -10.01
N ILE A 30 -7.12 -14.68 -9.41
CA ILE A 30 -8.10 -14.45 -8.35
C ILE A 30 -9.21 -13.56 -8.89
N ASP A 31 -10.42 -14.08 -8.81
CA ASP A 31 -11.68 -13.39 -9.09
C ASP A 31 -12.67 -13.51 -7.92
N ALA A 32 -12.31 -14.21 -6.84
CA ALA A 32 -13.17 -14.34 -5.67
C ALA A 32 -13.29 -13.00 -4.91
N THR A 33 -14.52 -12.64 -4.56
CA THR A 33 -14.85 -11.46 -3.74
C THR A 33 -15.81 -11.87 -2.62
N ALA A 34 -16.03 -11.00 -1.64
CA ALA A 34 -17.02 -11.25 -0.57
C ALA A 34 -18.45 -11.47 -1.09
N GLU A 35 -18.76 -10.98 -2.29
CA GLU A 35 -20.09 -11.02 -2.92
C GLU A 35 -20.22 -12.15 -3.95
N GLY A 36 -19.16 -12.94 -4.16
CA GLY A 36 -19.06 -13.97 -5.18
C GLY A 36 -18.00 -13.68 -6.25
N PRO A 37 -17.94 -14.44 -7.33
CA PRO A 37 -16.94 -14.22 -8.38
C PRO A 37 -17.14 -12.87 -9.09
N TRP A 38 -16.06 -12.11 -9.22
CA TRP A 38 -16.00 -10.91 -10.04
C TRP A 38 -16.06 -11.27 -11.53
N HIS A 39 -16.52 -10.34 -12.35
CA HIS A 39 -16.71 -10.57 -13.79
C HIS A 39 -15.38 -10.69 -14.56
N GLU A 40 -14.27 -10.30 -13.94
CA GLU A 40 -12.92 -10.41 -14.46
C GLU A 40 -11.91 -10.69 -13.32
N PRO A 41 -10.73 -11.27 -13.59
CA PRO A 41 -9.72 -11.46 -12.55
C PRO A 41 -9.20 -10.12 -12.01
N LEU A 42 -9.08 -10.03 -10.69
CA LEU A 42 -8.57 -8.86 -9.96
C LEU A 42 -7.05 -8.85 -9.87
N LEU A 43 -6.43 -10.02 -9.68
CA LEU A 43 -4.99 -10.17 -9.62
C LEU A 43 -4.56 -11.58 -10.06
N TRP A 44 -3.29 -11.70 -10.46
CA TRP A 44 -2.60 -12.99 -10.53
C TRP A 44 -1.59 -13.06 -9.39
N HIS A 45 -1.40 -14.21 -8.77
CA HIS A 45 -0.27 -14.42 -7.84
C HIS A 45 0.47 -15.73 -8.10
N GLY A 46 1.75 -15.78 -7.75
CA GLY A 46 2.58 -16.97 -7.85
C GLY A 46 2.07 -18.12 -6.97
N ALA A 47 2.38 -19.36 -7.36
CA ALA A 47 2.00 -20.56 -6.62
C ALA A 47 2.90 -20.84 -5.41
N TYR A 48 4.06 -20.18 -5.34
CA TYR A 48 5.07 -20.35 -4.31
C TYR A 48 5.44 -19.00 -3.72
N ASP A 49 6.09 -19.04 -2.57
CA ASP A 49 6.63 -17.87 -1.89
C ASP A 49 7.59 -17.12 -2.81
N ALA A 50 7.52 -15.79 -2.75
CA ALA A 50 8.44 -14.95 -3.48
C ALA A 50 9.84 -15.07 -2.87
N ALA A 51 10.85 -15.13 -3.74
CA ALA A 51 12.25 -15.04 -3.35
C ALA A 51 12.80 -13.66 -3.73
N PRO A 52 13.86 -13.17 -3.06
CA PRO A 52 14.57 -11.98 -3.48
C PRO A 52 14.92 -12.01 -4.98
N GLY A 53 14.68 -10.90 -5.67
CA GLY A 53 14.83 -10.74 -7.12
C GLY A 53 13.56 -11.02 -7.93
N ALA A 54 12.52 -11.63 -7.34
CA ALA A 54 11.26 -11.91 -8.05
C ALA A 54 10.56 -10.63 -8.52
N TRP A 55 10.58 -9.58 -7.69
CA TRP A 55 10.03 -8.27 -8.02
C TRP A 55 10.71 -7.67 -9.26
N THR A 56 12.04 -7.64 -9.26
CA THR A 56 12.84 -7.13 -10.37
C THR A 56 12.62 -7.92 -11.67
N ALA A 57 12.52 -9.25 -11.56
CA ALA A 57 12.35 -10.13 -12.72
C ALA A 57 11.03 -9.88 -13.48
N LEU A 58 9.95 -9.54 -12.77
CA LEU A 58 8.62 -9.38 -13.36
C LEU A 58 8.14 -7.93 -13.46
N GLY A 59 8.65 -7.02 -12.64
CA GLY A 59 8.15 -5.64 -12.51
C GLY A 59 8.14 -4.86 -13.81
N SER A 60 9.30 -4.63 -14.45
CA SER A 60 9.36 -3.85 -15.69
C SER A 60 8.65 -4.52 -16.88
N PRO A 61 8.77 -5.85 -17.11
CA PRO A 61 8.01 -6.52 -18.15
C PRO A 61 6.49 -6.42 -17.96
N ALA A 62 6.00 -6.66 -16.74
CA ALA A 62 4.57 -6.61 -16.41
C ALA A 62 4.01 -5.18 -16.52
N ALA A 63 4.76 -4.17 -16.07
CA ALA A 63 4.32 -2.77 -16.12
C ALA A 63 4.03 -2.31 -17.56
N ARG A 64 4.78 -2.81 -18.56
CA ARG A 64 4.56 -2.49 -19.98
C ARG A 64 3.22 -2.98 -20.53
N VAL A 65 2.60 -3.96 -19.88
CA VAL A 65 1.27 -4.47 -20.24
C VAL A 65 0.19 -4.03 -19.26
N GLY A 66 0.49 -3.09 -18.37
CA GLY A 66 -0.47 -2.55 -17.39
C GLY A 66 -0.67 -3.42 -16.15
N LEU A 67 0.31 -4.27 -15.83
CA LEU A 67 0.33 -5.09 -14.62
C LEU A 67 1.42 -4.61 -13.67
N LEU A 68 1.06 -4.25 -12.44
CA LEU A 68 2.00 -3.78 -11.44
C LEU A 68 2.25 -4.86 -10.37
N PRO A 69 3.51 -5.07 -9.96
CA PRO A 69 3.84 -6.03 -8.91
C PRO A 69 3.40 -5.53 -7.54
N VAL A 70 3.02 -6.47 -6.68
CA VAL A 70 2.79 -6.28 -5.24
C VAL A 70 3.02 -7.62 -4.53
N LEU A 71 3.57 -7.61 -3.32
CA LEU A 71 3.64 -8.79 -2.46
C LEU A 71 2.33 -8.92 -1.69
N VAL A 72 1.77 -10.11 -1.65
CA VAL A 72 0.51 -10.39 -0.94
C VAL A 72 0.70 -11.53 0.03
N GLN A 73 0.21 -11.36 1.25
CA GLN A 73 0.19 -12.44 2.24
C GLN A 73 -0.89 -13.46 1.88
N THR A 74 -0.53 -14.74 1.83
CA THR A 74 -1.47 -15.79 1.43
C THR A 74 -1.72 -16.85 2.48
N GLY A 75 -1.08 -16.80 3.65
CA GLY A 75 -1.28 -17.76 4.74
C GLY A 75 -1.07 -19.24 4.36
N ASP A 76 -1.24 -20.14 5.35
CA ASP A 76 -1.06 -21.60 5.21
C ASP A 76 -1.99 -22.27 4.18
N CYS A 77 -2.94 -21.53 3.63
CA CYS A 77 -3.95 -22.05 2.72
C CYS A 77 -3.92 -21.32 1.37
N GLN A 78 -3.90 -22.10 0.28
CA GLN A 78 -3.94 -21.58 -1.10
C GLN A 78 -5.13 -20.65 -1.40
N ASP A 79 -6.11 -20.58 -0.50
CA ASP A 79 -7.32 -19.76 -0.60
C ASP A 79 -7.33 -18.57 0.39
N ALA A 80 -6.25 -18.21 1.09
CA ALA A 80 -6.37 -17.12 2.08
C ALA A 80 -6.62 -15.76 1.45
N LEU A 81 -6.15 -15.50 0.23
CA LEU A 81 -6.56 -14.31 -0.54
C LEU A 81 -8.07 -14.32 -0.85
N ASP A 82 -8.64 -15.50 -1.16
CA ASP A 82 -10.09 -15.64 -1.33
C ASP A 82 -10.84 -15.33 -0.02
N LYS A 83 -10.17 -15.44 1.13
CA LYS A 83 -10.69 -15.10 2.47
C LYS A 83 -10.49 -13.64 2.88
N TRP A 84 -9.68 -12.86 2.16
CA TRP A 84 -9.57 -11.41 2.43
C TRP A 84 -10.91 -10.71 2.23
N GLY A 85 -11.83 -11.32 1.48
CA GLY A 85 -13.16 -10.77 1.30
C GLY A 85 -13.11 -9.48 0.49
N LEU A 86 -12.28 -9.45 -0.56
CA LEU A 86 -12.13 -8.33 -1.49
C LEU A 86 -13.49 -7.77 -1.93
N ARG A 87 -13.61 -6.45 -2.05
CA ARG A 87 -14.87 -5.74 -2.37
C ARG A 87 -14.69 -4.64 -3.44
N PRO A 88 -14.26 -4.98 -4.66
CA PRO A 88 -14.04 -3.98 -5.71
C PRO A 88 -15.31 -3.18 -6.06
N ALA A 89 -16.51 -3.73 -5.86
CA ALA A 89 -17.78 -3.03 -6.07
C ALA A 89 -18.03 -1.86 -5.11
N LEU A 90 -17.40 -1.86 -3.93
CA LEU A 90 -17.54 -0.80 -2.93
C LEU A 90 -16.53 0.34 -3.12
N MET A 91 -15.53 0.14 -3.97
CA MET A 91 -14.48 1.13 -4.19
C MET A 91 -14.91 2.14 -5.24
N SER A 92 -14.79 3.42 -4.92
CA SER A 92 -14.86 4.47 -5.94
C SER A 92 -13.53 4.55 -6.71
N TYR A 93 -13.36 5.56 -7.57
CA TYR A 93 -12.11 5.75 -8.29
C TYR A 93 -11.17 6.70 -7.52
N PRO A 94 -9.91 6.33 -7.23
CA PRO A 94 -8.99 7.19 -6.46
C PRO A 94 -8.71 8.58 -7.06
N GLY A 95 -9.09 8.82 -8.33
CA GLY A 95 -8.94 10.13 -8.96
C GLY A 95 -10.14 11.05 -8.83
N ASP A 96 -11.22 10.56 -8.21
CA ASP A 96 -12.41 11.36 -7.94
C ASP A 96 -12.33 12.05 -6.57
N HIS A 97 -11.27 11.78 -5.79
CA HIS A 97 -11.02 12.38 -4.47
C HIS A 97 -9.79 13.28 -4.49
N ASP A 98 -9.82 14.33 -3.67
CA ASP A 98 -8.65 15.17 -3.39
C ASP A 98 -7.92 14.66 -2.13
N ALA A 99 -6.61 14.52 -2.22
CA ALA A 99 -5.81 13.94 -1.15
C ALA A 99 -5.74 14.82 0.10
N GLU A 100 -5.72 16.15 -0.06
CA GLU A 100 -5.65 17.09 1.05
C GLU A 100 -7.01 17.19 1.75
N GLU A 101 -8.11 17.20 0.99
CA GLU A 101 -9.45 17.14 1.57
C GLU A 101 -9.68 15.86 2.37
N VAL A 102 -9.25 14.70 1.85
CA VAL A 102 -9.34 13.42 2.57
C VAL A 102 -8.52 13.44 3.86
N LEU A 103 -7.27 13.90 3.81
CA LEU A 103 -6.42 13.97 5.01
C LEU A 103 -6.96 14.95 6.05
N ALA A 104 -7.48 16.10 5.62
CA ALA A 104 -8.09 17.07 6.52
C ALA A 104 -9.34 16.51 7.20
N GLU A 105 -10.20 15.80 6.46
CA GLU A 105 -11.38 15.14 7.01
C GLU A 105 -10.99 14.07 8.05
N PHE A 106 -9.97 13.26 7.77
CA PHE A 106 -9.49 12.26 8.72
C PHE A 106 -8.84 12.90 9.94
N TRP A 107 -8.11 14.00 9.77
CA TRP A 107 -7.49 14.76 10.87
C TRP A 107 -8.53 15.34 11.84
N GLU A 108 -9.66 15.82 11.32
CA GLU A 108 -10.77 16.37 12.11
C GLU A 108 -11.67 15.28 12.74
N GLY A 109 -11.38 14.00 12.50
CA GLY A 109 -12.16 12.86 12.99
C GLY A 109 -12.19 12.75 14.51
N GLU A 110 -13.29 12.18 15.04
CA GLU A 110 -13.49 12.01 16.49
C GLU A 110 -12.38 11.17 17.16
N GLU A 111 -11.82 10.21 16.42
CA GLU A 111 -10.73 9.36 16.88
C GLU A 111 -9.53 10.21 17.34
N ILE A 112 -9.08 11.16 16.53
CA ILE A 112 -7.93 12.01 16.86
C ILE A 112 -8.18 12.92 18.06
N ALA A 113 -9.41 13.45 18.17
CA ALA A 113 -9.80 14.30 19.29
C ALA A 113 -9.83 13.54 20.64
N GLU A 114 -10.11 12.25 20.62
CA GLU A 114 -10.12 11.40 21.83
C GLU A 114 -8.70 11.09 22.33
N TRP A 115 -7.72 10.94 21.42
CA TRP A 115 -6.35 10.55 21.79
C TRP A 115 -5.47 11.73 22.24
N ASP A 116 -5.71 12.95 21.76
CA ASP A 116 -4.90 14.14 22.14
C ASP A 116 -5.54 15.00 23.24
N THR A 117 -6.10 14.37 24.28
CA THR A 117 -6.72 15.08 25.41
C THR A 117 -5.76 16.01 26.17
N ALA A 118 -4.45 15.72 26.13
CA ALA A 118 -3.42 16.52 26.79
C ALA A 118 -2.74 17.54 25.87
N GLY A 119 -2.91 17.47 24.55
CA GLY A 119 -2.23 18.33 23.57
C GLY A 119 -0.76 17.97 23.30
N ASP A 120 -0.30 16.83 23.83
CA ASP A 120 1.10 16.39 23.75
C ASP A 120 1.34 15.39 22.61
N VAL A 121 0.31 14.68 22.16
CA VAL A 121 0.41 13.64 21.12
C VAL A 121 0.58 14.31 19.76
N LEU A 122 -0.19 15.37 19.48
CA LEU A 122 -0.18 16.08 18.21
C LEU A 122 0.95 17.11 18.08
N ALA A 123 1.71 17.37 19.15
CA ALA A 123 2.79 18.35 19.11
C ALA A 123 3.82 18.00 18.00
N PRO A 124 4.32 18.98 17.22
CA PRO A 124 4.18 20.43 17.39
C PRO A 124 2.86 21.03 16.86
N PHE A 125 1.99 20.23 16.27
CA PHE A 125 0.72 20.66 15.72
C PHE A 125 -0.36 20.69 16.81
N GLY A 126 -1.53 21.16 16.41
CA GLY A 126 -2.71 21.21 17.27
C GLY A 126 -3.89 20.50 16.59
N PRO A 127 -5.13 20.77 17.04
CA PRO A 127 -6.30 20.11 16.47
C PRO A 127 -6.59 20.53 15.02
N ASP A 128 -6.06 21.67 14.57
CA ASP A 128 -6.24 22.13 13.20
C ASP A 128 -5.27 21.41 12.25
N TRP A 129 -5.78 20.97 11.09
CA TRP A 129 -4.99 20.29 10.07
C TRP A 129 -3.77 21.14 9.63
N PRO A 130 -2.53 20.66 9.77
CA PRO A 130 -1.34 21.43 9.43
C PRO A 130 -1.08 21.58 7.93
N GLY A 131 -1.81 20.88 7.07
CA GLY A 131 -1.58 20.84 5.64
C GLY A 131 -0.57 19.77 5.21
N PRO A 132 -0.45 19.51 3.89
CA PRO A 132 0.46 18.49 3.37
C PRO A 132 1.93 18.92 3.53
N ALA A 133 2.77 17.95 3.85
CA ALA A 133 4.22 18.07 3.87
C ALA A 133 4.77 18.46 2.49
N PRO A 134 5.89 19.22 2.45
CA PRO A 134 6.53 19.55 1.18
C PRO A 134 7.03 18.28 0.46
N ALA A 135 7.06 18.35 -0.87
CA ALA A 135 7.57 17.24 -1.68
C ALA A 135 9.06 16.98 -1.40
N GLY A 136 9.44 15.69 -1.37
CA GLY A 136 10.81 15.27 -1.17
C GLY A 136 11.68 15.41 -2.43
N THR A 137 12.99 15.25 -2.27
CA THR A 137 13.92 15.11 -3.40
C THR A 137 14.26 13.64 -3.62
N LEU A 138 14.02 13.13 -4.84
CA LEU A 138 14.32 11.74 -5.18
C LEU A 138 15.81 11.42 -4.96
N THR A 139 16.05 10.37 -4.18
CA THR A 139 17.39 9.82 -3.90
C THR A 139 17.70 8.61 -4.79
N ALA A 140 16.67 8.00 -5.37
CA ALA A 140 16.75 6.85 -6.27
C ALA A 140 15.56 6.88 -7.25
N ASP A 141 15.64 6.06 -8.31
CA ASP A 141 14.48 5.78 -9.14
C ASP A 141 13.41 5.02 -8.30
N PRO A 142 12.13 5.43 -8.33
CA PRO A 142 11.06 4.77 -7.58
C PRO A 142 10.92 3.26 -7.81
N ALA A 143 11.12 2.78 -9.04
CA ALA A 143 11.01 1.35 -9.34
C ALA A 143 12.20 0.57 -8.78
N VAL A 144 13.41 1.16 -8.82
CA VAL A 144 14.60 0.57 -8.18
C VAL A 144 14.42 0.50 -6.66
N ARG A 145 13.95 1.58 -6.04
CA ARG A 145 13.69 1.63 -4.60
C ARG A 145 12.64 0.59 -4.17
N ALA A 146 11.56 0.42 -4.95
CA ALA A 146 10.55 -0.58 -4.68
C ALA A 146 11.10 -2.01 -4.72
N ALA A 147 11.97 -2.30 -5.70
CA ALA A 147 12.64 -3.58 -5.78
C ALA A 147 13.58 -3.84 -4.59
N GLU A 148 14.36 -2.84 -4.17
CA GLU A 148 15.22 -2.94 -2.98
C GLU A 148 14.41 -3.24 -1.72
N VAL A 149 13.29 -2.54 -1.49
CA VAL A 149 12.42 -2.76 -0.34
C VAL A 149 11.75 -4.13 -0.39
N ALA A 150 11.28 -4.56 -1.57
CA ALA A 150 10.70 -5.89 -1.75
C ALA A 150 11.73 -6.99 -1.44
N ASP A 151 12.97 -6.84 -1.91
CA ASP A 151 14.03 -7.81 -1.65
C ASP A 151 14.43 -7.84 -0.16
N SER A 152 14.48 -6.70 0.52
CA SER A 152 14.72 -6.64 1.97
C SER A 152 13.61 -7.34 2.76
N LEU A 153 12.34 -7.09 2.45
CA LEU A 153 11.21 -7.77 3.10
C LEU A 153 11.32 -9.30 2.95
N LEU A 154 11.57 -9.78 1.74
CA LEU A 154 11.69 -11.22 1.47
C LEU A 154 12.94 -11.85 2.10
N ALA A 155 14.01 -11.08 2.35
CA ALA A 155 15.22 -11.56 3.00
C ALA A 155 15.09 -11.62 4.53
N ASP A 156 14.45 -10.61 5.13
CA ASP A 156 14.31 -10.49 6.59
C ASP A 156 13.21 -11.40 7.14
N GLY A 157 12.16 -11.66 6.35
CA GLY A 157 11.07 -12.56 6.75
C GLY A 157 10.13 -12.00 7.82
N SER A 158 10.20 -10.70 8.10
CA SER A 158 9.31 -9.98 9.03
C SER A 158 8.83 -8.65 8.48
N LEU A 159 7.59 -8.26 8.78
CA LEU A 159 7.13 -6.88 8.59
C LEU A 159 7.71 -6.01 9.71
N PRO A 160 8.02 -4.74 9.42
CA PRO A 160 8.55 -3.80 10.41
C PRO A 160 7.59 -3.54 11.59
N THR A 161 6.28 -3.81 11.44
CA THR A 161 5.28 -3.49 12.46
C THR A 161 4.56 -4.73 13.00
N HIS A 162 4.40 -4.81 14.32
CA HIS A 162 3.63 -5.82 15.07
C HIS A 162 4.10 -7.28 15.02
N GLY A 163 5.38 -7.53 14.73
CA GLY A 163 5.97 -8.88 14.85
C GLY A 163 5.30 -9.94 13.98
N SER A 164 4.53 -9.52 12.97
CA SER A 164 3.88 -10.41 12.02
C SER A 164 4.94 -11.01 11.10
N TYR A 165 5.03 -12.33 11.11
CA TYR A 165 5.98 -13.06 10.27
C TYR A 165 5.51 -13.00 8.80
N LEU A 166 6.45 -12.73 7.89
CA LEU A 166 6.23 -12.74 6.43
C LEU A 166 6.15 -14.17 5.87
N GLU A 167 5.68 -15.12 6.67
CA GLU A 167 5.41 -16.45 6.16
C GLU A 167 4.39 -16.29 5.02
N GLU A 168 4.74 -16.85 3.86
CA GLU A 168 3.84 -17.04 2.72
C GLU A 168 3.48 -15.77 1.94
N MET A 169 4.44 -14.86 1.82
CA MET A 169 4.40 -13.77 0.85
C MET A 169 4.56 -14.29 -0.57
N ARG A 170 3.59 -13.96 -1.42
CA ARG A 170 3.65 -14.29 -2.85
C ARG A 170 3.72 -13.03 -3.67
N LEU A 171 4.44 -13.12 -4.79
CA LEU A 171 4.41 -12.07 -5.78
C LEU A 171 3.09 -12.12 -6.54
N ALA A 172 2.40 -10.99 -6.58
CA ALA A 172 1.20 -10.77 -7.35
C ALA A 172 1.39 -9.69 -8.43
N LEU A 173 0.53 -9.74 -9.44
CA LEU A 173 0.43 -8.77 -10.53
C LEU A 173 -1.01 -8.27 -10.60
N VAL A 174 -1.17 -6.95 -10.50
CA VAL A 174 -2.47 -6.27 -10.42
C VAL A 174 -2.65 -5.34 -11.62
N PRO A 175 -3.81 -5.34 -12.30
CA PRO A 175 -4.10 -4.42 -13.39
C PRO A 175 -4.34 -3.01 -12.83
N ALA A 176 -3.32 -2.16 -12.92
CA ALA A 176 -3.35 -0.81 -12.36
C ALA A 176 -2.51 0.17 -13.19
N ARG A 177 -2.89 1.45 -13.18
CA ARG A 177 -2.14 2.54 -13.84
C ARG A 177 -0.99 3.04 -13.00
N ARG A 178 -1.23 3.11 -11.70
CA ARG A 178 -0.35 3.65 -10.67
C ARG A 178 -0.22 2.61 -9.57
N SER A 179 0.92 2.59 -8.89
CA SER A 179 1.12 1.67 -7.79
C SER A 179 0.18 2.00 -6.63
N ALA A 180 -0.09 3.29 -6.43
CA ALA A 180 -1.08 3.81 -5.49
C ALA A 180 -2.52 3.31 -5.72
N ASP A 181 -2.86 2.85 -6.94
CA ASP A 181 -4.21 2.38 -7.26
C ASP A 181 -4.44 0.91 -6.91
N ILE A 182 -3.37 0.17 -6.61
CA ILE A 182 -3.42 -1.28 -6.38
C ILE A 182 -4.46 -1.66 -5.31
N PRO A 183 -4.51 -1.01 -4.12
CA PRO A 183 -5.47 -1.40 -3.09
C PRO A 183 -6.92 -1.26 -3.54
N ALA A 184 -7.27 -0.12 -4.16
CA ALA A 184 -8.62 0.12 -4.67
C ALA A 184 -8.97 -0.78 -5.87
N ALA A 185 -8.00 -1.07 -6.74
CA ALA A 185 -8.20 -1.90 -7.93
C ALA A 185 -8.59 -3.35 -7.58
N ILE A 186 -8.04 -3.90 -6.50
CA ILE A 186 -8.40 -5.24 -6.02
C ILE A 186 -9.55 -5.21 -4.99
N GLY A 187 -10.00 -4.03 -4.56
CA GLY A 187 -10.98 -3.90 -3.49
C GLY A 187 -10.47 -4.41 -2.14
N TRP A 188 -9.21 -4.11 -1.82
CA TRP A 188 -8.61 -4.44 -0.53
C TRP A 188 -9.42 -3.82 0.61
N THR A 189 -9.58 -4.55 1.72
CA THR A 189 -10.45 -4.16 2.85
C THR A 189 -9.70 -4.08 4.18
N GLY A 190 -8.36 -3.96 4.17
CA GLY A 190 -7.61 -3.92 5.43
C GLY A 190 -8.02 -2.79 6.37
N PRO A 191 -8.24 -1.57 5.89
CA PRO A 191 -8.68 -0.44 6.72
C PRO A 191 -10.16 -0.49 7.11
N LEU A 192 -10.85 -1.64 7.11
CA LEU A 192 -12.32 -1.75 7.22
C LEU A 192 -12.93 -0.96 8.40
N ASN A 193 -12.22 -0.91 9.53
CA ASN A 193 -12.66 -0.23 10.75
C ASN A 193 -12.41 1.29 10.72
N HIS A 194 -11.62 1.77 9.76
CA HIS A 194 -11.28 3.17 9.57
C HIS A 194 -11.94 3.77 8.31
N GLU A 195 -11.78 3.13 7.15
CA GLU A 195 -12.32 3.57 5.86
C GLU A 195 -12.81 2.37 5.02
N ASN A 196 -14.06 2.46 4.55
CA ASN A 196 -14.69 1.41 3.74
C ASN A 196 -14.54 1.63 2.23
N ASP A 197 -14.19 2.85 1.80
CA ASP A 197 -13.81 3.20 0.43
C ASP A 197 -12.30 3.46 0.33
N VAL A 198 -11.52 2.39 0.15
CA VAL A 198 -10.05 2.45 0.06
C VAL A 198 -9.57 3.31 -1.12
N ALA A 199 -10.44 3.70 -2.04
CA ALA A 199 -10.09 4.67 -3.07
C ALA A 199 -9.73 6.06 -2.51
N ARG A 200 -10.30 6.44 -1.36
CA ARG A 200 -9.95 7.68 -0.64
C ARG A 200 -8.50 7.62 -0.13
N LEU A 201 -8.11 6.51 0.48
CA LEU A 201 -6.71 6.23 0.82
C LEU A 201 -5.82 6.18 -0.43
N GLY A 202 -6.32 5.61 -1.53
CA GLY A 202 -5.65 5.62 -2.83
C GLY A 202 -5.32 7.03 -3.34
N ALA A 203 -6.17 8.03 -3.08
CA ALA A 203 -5.90 9.43 -3.44
C ALA A 203 -4.70 9.99 -2.65
N VAL A 204 -4.61 9.69 -1.36
CA VAL A 204 -3.45 10.03 -0.51
C VAL A 204 -2.20 9.33 -1.02
N LEU A 205 -2.27 8.03 -1.30
CA LEU A 205 -1.17 7.27 -1.88
C LEU A 205 -0.69 7.85 -3.22
N ARG A 206 -1.59 8.39 -4.07
CA ARG A 206 -1.20 9.08 -5.31
C ARG A 206 -0.45 10.38 -5.03
N SER A 207 -0.90 11.16 -4.05
CA SER A 207 -0.19 12.36 -3.62
C SER A 207 1.23 12.02 -3.15
N TRP A 208 1.40 10.95 -2.36
CA TRP A 208 2.72 10.47 -1.97
C TRP A 208 3.51 9.83 -3.11
N GLU A 209 2.85 9.20 -4.09
CA GLU A 209 3.49 8.69 -5.31
C GLU A 209 4.14 9.83 -6.10
N ASP A 210 3.46 10.97 -6.19
CA ASP A 210 3.95 12.15 -6.90
C ASP A 210 4.98 12.95 -6.07
N ARG A 211 4.80 13.07 -4.74
CA ARG A 211 5.67 13.88 -3.85
C ARG A 211 6.91 13.14 -3.33
N PHE A 212 6.79 11.85 -3.05
CA PHE A 212 7.84 11.06 -2.40
C PHE A 212 8.30 9.87 -3.26
N GLY A 213 7.69 9.66 -4.42
CA GLY A 213 8.01 8.56 -5.31
C GLY A 213 7.66 7.21 -4.71
N ILE A 214 6.61 7.12 -3.88
CA ILE A 214 6.27 5.86 -3.21
C ILE A 214 5.80 4.79 -4.19
N ARG A 215 5.94 3.53 -3.79
CA ARG A 215 5.30 2.38 -4.46
C ARG A 215 4.75 1.44 -3.41
N VAL A 216 3.51 0.99 -3.58
CA VAL A 216 2.91 -0.09 -2.79
C VAL A 216 3.71 -1.36 -3.06
N VAL A 217 4.36 -1.89 -2.02
CA VAL A 217 5.23 -3.07 -2.09
C VAL A 217 4.53 -4.30 -1.53
N ALA A 218 3.83 -4.17 -0.41
CA ALA A 218 3.16 -5.32 0.20
C ALA A 218 1.76 -4.96 0.71
N LEU A 219 0.87 -5.95 0.66
CA LEU A 219 -0.43 -5.94 1.29
C LEU A 219 -0.59 -7.23 2.11
N THR A 220 -1.15 -7.11 3.29
CA THR A 220 -1.65 -8.22 4.11
C THR A 220 -3.17 -8.05 4.30
N PRO A 221 -3.87 -8.89 5.08
CA PRO A 221 -5.27 -8.64 5.40
C PRO A 221 -5.55 -7.23 5.94
N ASP A 222 -4.58 -6.62 6.64
CA ASP A 222 -4.73 -5.43 7.49
C ASP A 222 -3.53 -4.46 7.44
N GLN A 223 -2.46 -4.79 6.72
CA GLN A 223 -1.26 -3.97 6.58
C GLN A 223 -0.97 -3.57 5.14
N LEU A 224 -0.42 -2.37 4.99
CA LEU A 224 0.07 -1.80 3.74
C LEU A 224 1.51 -1.33 3.92
N VAL A 225 2.40 -1.79 3.04
CA VAL A 225 3.80 -1.36 3.03
C VAL A 225 4.11 -0.64 1.73
N VAL A 226 4.77 0.51 1.84
CA VAL A 226 5.24 1.29 0.70
C VAL A 226 6.75 1.48 0.76
N SER A 227 7.39 1.47 -0.41
CA SER A 227 8.75 1.97 -0.58
C SER A 227 8.76 3.48 -0.78
N VAL A 228 9.86 4.16 -0.45
CA VAL A 228 9.97 5.63 -0.46
C VAL A 228 11.26 6.06 -1.16
N ALA A 229 11.12 6.77 -2.28
CA ALA A 229 12.25 7.16 -3.12
C ALA A 229 12.85 8.52 -2.72
N ALA A 230 12.05 9.40 -2.11
CA ALA A 230 12.46 10.69 -1.59
C ALA A 230 12.13 10.83 -0.09
N PRO A 231 12.84 10.09 0.79
CA PRO A 231 12.59 10.19 2.23
C PRO A 231 12.85 11.61 2.75
N PRO A 232 12.09 12.10 3.76
CA PRO A 232 12.35 13.40 4.37
C PRO A 232 13.74 13.40 5.03
N THR A 233 14.43 14.53 4.93
CA THR A 233 15.82 14.67 5.42
C THR A 233 15.95 15.67 6.57
N THR A 234 14.88 16.39 6.90
CA THR A 234 14.82 17.32 8.01
C THR A 234 13.76 16.89 9.00
N THR A 235 13.98 17.21 10.28
CA THR A 235 13.01 16.92 11.34
C THR A 235 11.67 17.59 11.08
N SER A 236 11.66 18.84 10.59
CA SER A 236 10.42 19.56 10.31
C SER A 236 9.60 18.92 9.19
N ASP A 237 10.25 18.43 8.13
CA ASP A 237 9.55 17.74 7.04
C ASP A 237 9.04 16.37 7.52
N ALA A 238 9.81 15.68 8.36
CA ALA A 238 9.42 14.40 8.94
C ALA A 238 8.23 14.57 9.91
N GLU A 239 8.20 15.62 10.74
CA GLU A 239 7.06 15.94 11.60
C GLU A 239 5.81 16.25 10.78
N ALA A 240 5.93 17.07 9.71
CA ALA A 240 4.80 17.35 8.82
C ALA A 240 4.26 16.09 8.13
N LEU A 241 5.15 15.20 7.68
CA LEU A 241 4.75 13.94 7.06
C LEU A 241 4.16 12.95 8.09
N ALA A 242 4.66 12.95 9.31
CA ALA A 242 4.09 12.18 10.41
C ALA A 242 2.65 12.60 10.71
N ALA A 243 2.31 13.89 10.60
CA ALA A 243 0.93 14.35 10.71
C ALA A 243 0.04 13.75 9.61
N GLU A 244 0.53 13.65 8.37
CA GLU A 244 -0.20 12.95 7.31
C GLU A 244 -0.35 11.45 7.59
N HIS A 245 0.70 10.79 8.09
CA HIS A 245 0.64 9.38 8.47
C HIS A 245 -0.40 9.14 9.56
N PHE A 246 -0.46 10.03 10.54
CA PHE A 246 -1.43 9.95 11.63
C PHE A 246 -2.87 10.16 11.15
N ALA A 247 -3.14 11.13 10.26
CA ALA A 247 -4.44 11.25 9.62
C ALA A 247 -4.79 10.01 8.77
N PHE A 248 -3.81 9.44 8.07
CA PHE A 248 -4.02 8.30 7.18
C PHE A 248 -4.22 6.96 7.91
N CYS A 249 -3.56 6.78 9.06
CA CYS A 249 -3.54 5.56 9.84
C CYS A 249 -3.19 5.91 11.30
N PRO A 250 -4.19 6.31 12.11
CA PRO A 250 -3.99 6.70 13.50
C PRO A 250 -3.38 5.58 14.37
N ASP A 251 -3.76 4.34 14.10
CA ASP A 251 -3.35 3.11 14.82
C ASP A 251 -1.83 2.95 14.91
N ASN A 252 -1.09 3.42 13.91
CA ASN A 252 0.37 3.39 13.92
C ASN A 252 1.00 4.16 15.11
N ILE A 253 0.26 5.11 15.69
CA ILE A 253 0.72 5.94 16.80
C ILE A 253 -0.10 5.65 18.06
N THR A 254 -1.42 5.53 17.96
CA THR A 254 -2.29 5.28 19.12
C THR A 254 -2.14 3.87 19.69
N GLN A 255 -1.77 2.90 18.85
CA GLN A 255 -1.58 1.50 19.22
C GLN A 255 -0.14 1.02 18.97
N GLY A 256 0.72 1.91 18.45
CA GLY A 256 2.12 1.62 18.15
C GLY A 256 3.05 1.74 19.37
N GLU A 257 4.36 1.59 19.12
CA GLU A 257 5.39 1.72 20.16
C GLU A 257 5.70 3.18 20.53
N HIS A 258 5.18 4.15 19.74
CA HIS A 258 5.53 5.56 19.82
C HIS A 258 4.33 6.42 20.22
N ASP A 259 4.32 6.91 21.47
CA ASP A 259 3.18 7.66 22.02
C ASP A 259 3.04 9.12 21.53
N THR A 260 3.92 9.61 20.65
CA THR A 260 3.87 11.01 20.15
C THR A 260 4.28 11.14 18.68
N LEU A 261 3.71 12.15 17.99
CA LEU A 261 4.07 12.48 16.61
C LEU A 261 5.57 12.74 16.43
N ARG A 262 6.22 13.40 17.38
CA ARG A 262 7.66 13.70 17.28
C ARG A 262 8.52 12.45 17.33
N THR A 263 8.22 11.53 18.24
CA THR A 263 8.97 10.27 18.34
C THR A 263 8.77 9.45 17.07
N TYR A 264 7.51 9.29 16.64
CA TYR A 264 7.19 8.61 15.38
C TYR A 264 7.90 9.26 14.18
N ALA A 265 7.90 10.60 14.08
CA ALA A 265 8.59 11.32 13.02
C ALA A 265 10.10 11.04 13.00
N ALA A 266 10.74 10.99 14.18
CA ALA A 266 12.17 10.78 14.30
C ALA A 266 12.59 9.34 13.99
N GLU A 267 11.78 8.36 14.37
CA GLU A 267 12.13 6.94 14.32
C GLU A 267 11.60 6.23 13.07
N GLU A 268 10.35 6.52 12.67
CA GLU A 268 9.63 5.80 11.61
C GLU A 268 9.50 6.58 10.28
N VAL A 269 9.83 7.87 10.27
CA VAL A 269 9.64 8.73 9.08
C VAL A 269 10.95 9.33 8.58
N LEU A 270 11.76 9.91 9.47
CA LEU A 270 12.98 10.63 9.11
C LEU A 270 14.00 9.71 8.42
N GLY A 271 14.31 9.98 7.15
CA GLY A 271 15.28 9.19 6.37
C GLY A 271 14.79 7.78 5.99
N GLN A 272 13.57 7.40 6.37
CA GLN A 272 13.07 6.04 6.17
C GLN A 272 12.66 5.77 4.73
N ARG A 273 13.15 4.65 4.20
CA ARG A 273 12.97 4.24 2.79
C ARG A 273 11.76 3.34 2.58
N MET A 274 11.06 3.04 3.66
CA MET A 274 9.90 2.17 3.73
C MET A 274 8.98 2.74 4.81
N TRP A 275 7.69 2.76 4.53
CA TRP A 275 6.66 3.04 5.53
C TRP A 275 5.69 1.86 5.57
N SER A 276 5.19 1.56 6.76
CA SER A 276 4.19 0.53 7.01
C SER A 276 3.01 1.13 7.75
N PHE A 277 1.82 0.64 7.42
CA PHE A 277 0.55 1.08 8.00
C PHE A 277 -0.25 -0.16 8.35
N TRP A 278 -0.84 -0.17 9.54
CA TRP A 278 -1.65 -1.27 10.06
C TRP A 278 -2.93 -0.70 10.67
N TRP A 279 -4.06 -1.37 10.43
CA TRP A 279 -5.36 -1.02 10.99
C TRP A 279 -5.90 -2.23 11.77
N ASP A 280 -6.42 -2.02 12.99
CA ASP A 280 -7.13 -3.07 13.78
C ASP A 280 -8.61 -3.18 13.38
#